data_AF-A0A5E3WDB8-F1
#
_entry.id   AF-A0A5E3WDB8-F1
#
_cell.length_a   1.000
_cell.length_b   1.000
_cell.length_c   1.000
_cell.angle_alpha   90.00
_cell.angle_beta   90.00
_cell.angle_gamma   90.00
#
_symmetry.space_group_name_H-M   'P 1'
#
loop_
_entity.id
_entity.type
_entity.pdbx_description
1 polymer ?
#
loop_
_entity_poly.entity_id
_entity_poly.type
_entity_poly.pdbx_seq_one_letter_code
_entity_poly.pdbx_strand_id
1 'polypeptide(L)'
;MDQIPTPATLCSLCFPFFFSAFTPKTRLAAYVRGQYFGFVRRVHTELDAVVRAVSRAGVRTKFTFRAVGAGAEQVLSGMLDTGAGVDTHPPISGGATIRIDDGRSLRFSFGAPSTLVAHLSQATLAVSSIPQLTQLLHNETEQALLRRICATGSALTEDVNGAWFVDLLMGRAVGRWEGCLLNFKIAFAEDATIRCAASWLYRASGRSETTTMLFTSDANEAQGKLFDWLNWTVQEALGILS
;
A
#
# COMPACT_ATOMS: atom_id res chain seq x y z
N MET A 1 45.26 -3.64 18.30
CA MET A 1 43.84 -3.93 18.60
C MET A 1 43.21 -2.59 18.94
N ASP A 2 42.77 -1.87 17.90
CA ASP A 2 42.27 -0.51 18.02
C ASP A 2 40.74 -0.53 18.09
N GLN A 3 40.17 0.06 19.14
CA GLN A 3 38.74 0.21 19.33
C GLN A 3 38.22 1.38 18.50
N ILE A 4 37.37 1.07 17.52
CA ILE A 4 36.60 2.04 16.74
C ILE A 4 35.44 2.55 17.61
N PRO A 5 35.30 3.86 17.87
CA PRO A 5 34.18 4.40 18.64
C PRO A 5 32.88 4.37 17.82
N THR A 6 31.79 3.97 18.47
CA THR A 6 30.44 3.89 17.91
C THR A 6 29.79 5.29 17.76
N PRO A 7 28.96 5.52 16.72
CA PRO A 7 28.43 6.84 16.36
C PRO A 7 27.24 7.33 17.22
N ALA A 8 27.10 6.88 18.47
CA ALA A 8 25.94 7.18 19.31
C ALA A 8 26.09 8.41 20.23
N THR A 9 27.29 8.99 20.35
CA THR A 9 27.57 9.97 21.43
C THR A 9 27.64 11.43 20.99
N LEU A 10 27.50 11.75 19.70
CA LEU A 10 27.66 13.13 19.20
C LEU A 10 26.35 13.93 19.06
N CYS A 11 25.18 13.37 19.37
CA CYS A 11 23.90 14.06 19.16
C CYS A 11 23.37 14.84 20.39
N SER A 12 24.01 14.75 21.56
CA SER A 12 23.41 15.27 22.81
C SER A 12 23.86 16.68 23.22
N LEU A 13 24.91 17.26 22.61
CA LEU A 13 25.55 18.47 23.16
C LEU A 13 25.38 19.77 22.36
N CYS A 14 24.71 19.76 21.20
CA CYS A 14 24.48 20.99 20.41
C CYS A 14 23.07 21.60 20.54
N PHE A 15 22.15 20.98 21.28
CA PHE A 15 20.74 21.40 21.26
C PHE A 15 20.30 22.57 22.18
N PRO A 16 20.95 22.91 23.31
CA PRO A 16 20.35 23.92 24.19
C PRO A 16 20.68 25.38 23.82
N PHE A 17 21.73 25.65 23.03
CA PHE A 17 22.15 27.04 22.76
C PHE A 17 21.46 27.70 21.54
N PHE A 18 20.93 26.94 20.59
CA PHE A 18 20.29 27.52 19.40
C PHE A 18 18.85 28.00 19.64
N PHE A 19 18.23 27.67 20.78
CA PHE A 19 16.83 28.02 21.04
C PHE A 19 16.63 29.42 21.63
N SER A 20 17.65 30.06 22.19
CA SER A 20 17.49 31.35 22.89
C SER A 20 17.27 32.55 21.96
N ALA A 21 17.64 32.46 20.68
CA ALA A 21 17.56 33.58 19.73
C ALA A 21 16.26 33.68 18.92
N PHE A 22 15.33 32.74 19.09
CA PHE A 22 14.10 32.69 18.28
C PHE A 22 12.92 33.36 18.99
N THR A 23 12.27 34.30 18.30
CA THR A 23 10.98 34.86 18.71
C THR A 23 9.94 33.73 18.93
N PRO A 24 8.94 33.92 19.80
CA PRO A 24 7.90 32.91 20.04
C PRO A 24 7.17 32.45 18.77
N LYS A 25 6.99 33.33 17.77
CA LYS A 25 6.44 32.96 16.45
C LYS A 25 7.33 31.95 15.70
N THR A 26 8.64 32.15 15.70
CA THR A 26 9.59 31.24 15.04
C THR A 26 9.69 29.87 15.73
N ARG A 27 9.47 29.78 17.05
CA ARG A 27 9.45 28.49 17.77
C ARG A 27 8.23 27.64 17.41
N LEU A 28 7.05 28.25 17.29
CA LEU A 28 5.82 27.56 16.90
C LEU A 28 5.92 27.00 15.48
N ALA A 29 6.45 27.80 14.54
CA ALA A 29 6.64 27.37 13.16
C ALA A 29 7.63 26.20 13.03
N ALA A 30 8.72 26.21 13.80
CA ALA A 30 9.70 25.11 13.82
C ALA A 30 9.09 23.81 14.37
N TYR A 31 8.27 23.92 15.42
CA TYR A 31 7.57 22.78 16.01
C TYR A 31 6.57 22.12 15.05
N VAL A 32 5.69 22.92 14.44
CA VAL A 32 4.70 22.45 13.46
C VAL A 32 5.39 21.76 12.27
N ARG A 33 6.50 22.33 11.80
CA ARG A 33 7.30 21.75 10.71
C ARG A 33 7.92 20.40 11.11
N GLY A 34 8.47 20.30 12.32
CA GLY A 34 9.04 19.05 12.83
C GLY A 34 8.00 17.93 12.95
N GLN A 35 6.81 18.25 13.46
CA GLN A 35 5.70 17.30 13.53
C GLN A 35 5.28 16.81 12.14
N TYR A 36 5.12 17.73 11.19
CA TYR A 36 4.75 17.41 9.81
C TYR A 36 5.75 16.46 9.16
N PHE A 37 7.06 16.73 9.23
CA PHE A 37 8.06 15.84 8.63
C PHE A 37 8.10 14.46 9.30
N GLY A 38 7.97 14.41 10.62
CA GLY A 38 7.86 13.14 11.35
C GLY A 38 6.64 12.32 10.89
N PHE A 39 5.50 12.99 10.70
CA PHE A 39 4.28 12.39 10.19
C PHE A 39 4.43 11.88 8.75
N VAL A 40 4.88 12.74 7.83
CA VAL A 40 5.08 12.43 6.42
C VAL A 40 6.06 11.26 6.23
N ARG A 41 7.12 11.18 7.06
CA ARG A 41 8.05 10.04 7.04
C ARG A 41 7.37 8.73 7.40
N ARG A 42 6.51 8.72 8.43
CA ARG A 42 5.75 7.51 8.81
C ARG A 42 4.79 7.09 7.71
N VAL A 43 4.05 8.04 7.14
CA VAL A 43 3.16 7.80 5.99
C VAL A 43 3.93 7.21 4.80
N HIS A 44 5.11 7.76 4.48
CA HIS A 44 5.96 7.22 3.43
C HIS A 44 6.35 5.76 3.69
N THR A 45 6.77 5.42 4.92
CA THR A 45 7.14 4.04 5.28
C THR A 45 6.00 3.06 5.04
N GLU A 46 4.77 3.38 5.45
CA GLU A 46 3.61 2.52 5.23
C GLU A 46 3.28 2.35 3.74
N LEU A 47 3.26 3.46 2.99
CA LEU A 47 2.99 3.43 1.55
C LEU A 47 4.04 2.60 0.79
N ASP A 48 5.31 2.79 1.12
CA ASP A 48 6.44 2.09 0.52
C ASP A 48 6.44 0.59 0.85
N ALA A 49 6.06 0.21 2.09
CA ALA A 49 5.95 -1.18 2.48
C ALA A 49 4.94 -1.94 1.60
N VAL A 50 3.77 -1.35 1.35
CA VAL A 50 2.73 -1.94 0.48
C VAL A 50 3.17 -1.97 -0.98
N VAL A 51 3.81 -0.91 -1.48
CA VAL A 51 4.37 -0.89 -2.85
C VAL A 51 5.39 -2.02 -3.04
N ARG A 52 6.28 -2.23 -2.07
CA ARG A 52 7.25 -3.34 -2.09
C ARG A 52 6.57 -4.70 -2.01
N ALA A 53 5.57 -4.86 -1.16
CA ALA A 53 4.77 -6.09 -1.06
C ALA A 53 4.16 -6.49 -2.41
N VAL A 54 3.46 -5.54 -3.04
CA VAL A 54 2.77 -5.75 -4.33
C VAL A 54 3.77 -5.99 -5.47
N SER A 55 4.90 -5.27 -5.45
CA SER A 55 5.98 -5.47 -6.44
C SER A 55 6.63 -6.85 -6.30
N ARG A 56 6.85 -7.34 -5.07
CA ARG A 56 7.36 -8.69 -4.80
C ARG A 56 6.41 -9.78 -5.30
N ALA A 57 5.10 -9.56 -5.18
CA ALA A 57 4.10 -10.44 -5.78
C ALA A 57 4.09 -10.43 -7.32
N GLY A 58 4.93 -9.61 -7.97
CA GLY A 58 5.06 -9.54 -9.42
C GLY A 58 4.05 -8.61 -10.10
N VAL A 59 3.34 -7.79 -9.31
CA VAL A 59 2.34 -6.86 -9.83
C VAL A 59 2.99 -5.52 -10.13
N ARG A 60 2.70 -4.96 -11.32
CA ARG A 60 3.25 -3.67 -11.72
C ARG A 60 2.74 -2.59 -10.77
N THR A 61 3.65 -1.82 -10.17
CA THR A 61 3.29 -0.68 -9.35
C THR A 61 4.02 0.58 -9.80
N LYS A 62 3.36 1.73 -9.62
CA LYS A 62 4.00 3.04 -9.76
C LYS A 62 3.71 3.85 -8.51
N PHE A 63 4.77 4.23 -7.81
CA PHE A 63 4.69 5.06 -6.61
C PHE A 63 5.26 6.45 -6.89
N THR A 64 4.55 7.48 -6.47
CA THR A 64 5.02 8.86 -6.53
C THR A 64 4.72 9.52 -5.21
N PHE A 65 5.73 10.11 -4.58
CA PHE A 65 5.61 10.76 -3.29
C PHE A 65 6.17 12.18 -3.36
N ARG A 66 5.39 13.15 -2.92
CA ARG A 66 5.77 14.57 -2.87
C ARG A 66 5.51 15.10 -1.47
N ALA A 67 6.56 15.10 -0.64
CA ALA A 67 6.52 15.55 0.75
C ALA A 67 6.11 17.02 0.90
N VAL A 68 6.41 17.86 -0.09
CA VAL A 68 5.96 19.26 -0.16
C VAL A 68 5.47 19.50 -1.59
N GLY A 69 4.22 19.92 -1.72
CA GLY A 69 3.52 20.16 -2.97
C GLY A 69 3.81 21.52 -3.57
N ALA A 70 4.26 22.48 -2.76
CA ALA A 70 4.76 23.75 -3.22
C ALA A 70 6.14 23.59 -3.87
N GLY A 71 6.33 24.16 -5.07
CA GLY A 71 7.67 24.30 -5.65
C GLY A 71 8.56 25.14 -4.72
N ALA A 72 9.89 24.95 -4.80
CA ALA A 72 10.84 25.71 -3.97
C ALA A 72 10.58 27.22 -4.04
N GLU A 73 10.23 27.72 -5.23
CA GLU A 73 9.82 29.10 -5.48
C GLU A 73 8.58 29.52 -4.67
N GLN A 74 7.51 28.71 -4.63
CA GLN A 74 6.31 29.07 -3.86
C GLN A 74 6.55 29.07 -2.35
N VAL A 75 7.45 28.20 -1.87
CA VAL A 75 7.89 28.21 -0.47
C VAL A 75 8.73 29.46 -0.19
N LEU A 76 9.64 29.82 -1.09
CA LEU A 76 10.50 31.00 -0.97
C LEU A 76 9.71 32.31 -1.07
N SER A 77 8.78 32.44 -2.02
CA SER A 77 7.90 33.60 -2.16
C SER A 77 7.05 33.79 -0.91
N GLY A 78 6.48 32.70 -0.36
CA GLY A 78 5.75 32.75 0.90
C GLY A 78 6.61 33.08 2.12
N MET A 79 7.94 32.94 2.05
CA MET A 79 8.88 33.34 3.11
C MET A 79 9.44 34.76 2.94
N LEU A 80 9.48 35.27 1.71
CA LEU A 80 10.04 36.59 1.37
C LEU A 80 8.98 37.70 1.35
N ASP A 81 7.70 37.37 1.14
CA ASP A 81 6.58 38.32 1.24
C ASP A 81 6.20 38.62 2.71
N THR A 82 7.09 39.31 3.42
CA THR A 82 6.88 39.80 4.79
C THR A 82 6.07 41.11 4.84
N GLY A 83 5.65 41.65 3.68
CA GLY A 83 5.16 43.03 3.53
C GLY A 83 3.64 43.22 3.40
N ALA A 84 2.86 42.19 3.13
CA ALA A 84 1.40 42.30 2.96
C ALA A 84 0.68 41.73 4.20
N GLY A 85 -0.02 42.59 4.95
CA GLY A 85 -0.54 42.34 6.29
C GLY A 85 -1.70 41.34 6.41
N VAL A 86 -1.54 40.11 5.93
CA VAL A 86 -2.42 38.97 6.24
C VAL A 86 -1.54 37.73 6.43
N ASP A 87 -1.68 37.07 7.59
CA ASP A 87 -0.94 35.88 8.05
C ASP A 87 -1.13 34.60 7.19
N THR A 88 -1.37 34.73 5.90
CA THR A 88 -1.62 33.62 4.95
C THR A 88 -0.32 33.08 4.36
N HIS A 89 0.53 32.49 5.19
CA HIS A 89 1.49 31.53 4.64
C HIS A 89 0.72 30.34 4.06
N PRO A 90 0.96 29.96 2.79
CA PRO A 90 0.28 28.81 2.20
C PRO A 90 0.57 27.56 3.05
N PRO A 91 -0.46 26.79 3.43
CA PRO A 91 -0.28 25.65 4.30
C PRO A 91 0.66 24.64 3.63
N ILE A 92 1.70 24.23 4.37
CA ILE A 92 2.59 23.15 3.93
C ILE A 92 1.71 21.93 3.68
N SER A 93 1.66 21.50 2.43
CA SER A 93 0.89 20.36 1.99
C SER A 93 1.74 19.54 1.04
N GLY A 94 1.34 18.29 0.80
CA GLY A 94 1.95 17.40 -0.15
C GLY A 94 0.97 16.31 -0.57
N GLY A 95 1.48 15.31 -1.28
CA GLY A 95 0.66 14.19 -1.69
C GLY A 95 1.45 12.98 -2.14
N ALA A 96 0.75 11.86 -2.23
CA ALA A 96 1.28 10.62 -2.75
C ALA A 96 0.28 9.97 -3.70
N THR A 97 0.78 9.23 -4.67
CA THR A 97 -0.04 8.44 -5.59
C THR A 97 0.59 7.06 -5.73
N ILE A 98 -0.19 6.02 -5.47
CA ILE A 98 0.13 4.63 -5.79
C ILE A 98 -0.76 4.24 -6.97
N ARG A 99 -0.19 3.64 -8.00
CA ARG A 99 -0.94 2.94 -9.06
C ARG A 99 -0.60 1.46 -8.96
N ILE A 100 -1.63 0.64 -8.80
CA ILE A 100 -1.52 -0.81 -8.72
C ILE A 100 -2.11 -1.35 -10.02
N ASP A 101 -1.25 -1.97 -10.82
CA ASP A 101 -1.56 -2.40 -12.18
C ASP A 101 -2.04 -1.22 -13.07
N ASP A 102 -2.74 -1.51 -14.17
CA ASP A 102 -3.28 -0.49 -15.08
C ASP A 102 -4.65 0.08 -14.64
N GLY A 103 -5.25 -0.42 -13.56
CA GLY A 103 -6.66 -0.16 -13.23
C GLY A 103 -6.96 0.68 -11.99
N ARG A 104 -6.16 0.61 -10.91
CA ARG A 104 -6.45 1.33 -9.65
C ARG A 104 -5.36 2.32 -9.27
N SER A 105 -5.78 3.51 -8.86
CA SER A 105 -4.91 4.51 -8.25
C SER A 105 -5.42 4.92 -6.88
N LEU A 106 -4.52 4.90 -5.90
CA LEU A 106 -4.73 5.43 -4.55
C LEU A 106 -4.02 6.77 -4.48
N ARG A 107 -4.77 7.84 -4.22
CA ARG A 107 -4.20 9.19 -4.07
C ARG A 107 -4.34 9.65 -2.64
N PHE A 108 -3.30 10.28 -2.13
CA PHE A 108 -3.23 10.80 -0.78
C PHE A 108 -2.86 12.28 -0.83
N SER A 109 -3.45 13.06 0.05
CA SER A 109 -3.07 14.44 0.32
C SER A 109 -2.77 14.57 1.80
N PHE A 110 -1.67 15.23 2.13
CA PHE A 110 -1.31 15.49 3.52
C PHE A 110 -1.01 16.97 3.72
N GLY A 111 -1.25 17.47 4.92
CA GLY A 111 -1.11 18.88 5.28
C GLY A 111 -0.63 19.08 6.71
N ALA A 112 0.02 20.21 6.96
CA ALA A 112 0.44 20.58 8.30
C ALA A 112 -0.77 20.87 9.20
N PRO A 113 -0.71 20.54 10.51
CA PRO A 113 0.41 19.87 11.18
C PRO A 113 0.51 18.37 10.86
N SER A 114 -0.61 17.65 10.80
CA SER A 114 -0.66 16.19 10.60
C SER A 114 -1.99 15.73 9.99
N THR A 115 -2.47 16.38 8.93
CA THR A 115 -3.68 15.94 8.22
C THR A 115 -3.30 14.96 7.11
N LEU A 116 -4.09 13.90 6.95
CA LEU A 116 -3.98 12.97 5.81
C LEU A 116 -5.37 12.61 5.32
N VAL A 117 -5.54 12.71 4.02
CA VAL A 117 -6.79 12.44 3.32
C VAL A 117 -6.48 11.45 2.21
N ALA A 118 -7.17 10.32 2.23
CA ALA A 118 -7.16 9.34 1.15
C ALA A 118 -8.29 9.64 0.17
N HIS A 119 -7.95 9.70 -1.12
CA HIS A 119 -8.87 9.88 -2.23
C HIS A 119 -8.95 8.54 -2.97
N LEU A 120 -9.98 7.78 -2.65
CA LEU A 120 -10.31 6.51 -3.29
C LEU A 120 -11.25 6.74 -4.46
N SER A 121 -11.39 5.74 -5.32
CA SER A 121 -12.33 5.80 -6.46
C SER A 121 -13.78 6.07 -6.06
N GLN A 122 -14.19 5.67 -4.85
CA GLN A 122 -15.58 5.74 -4.38
C GLN A 122 -15.78 6.68 -3.18
N ALA A 123 -14.70 7.14 -2.54
CA ALA A 123 -14.80 7.92 -1.30
C ALA A 123 -13.54 8.75 -1.04
N THR A 124 -13.72 9.86 -0.33
CA THR A 124 -12.64 10.62 0.29
C THR A 124 -12.70 10.42 1.79
N LEU A 125 -11.62 9.90 2.39
CA LEU A 125 -11.57 9.52 3.80
C LEU A 125 -10.46 10.29 4.52
N ALA A 126 -10.80 10.94 5.63
CA ALA A 126 -9.81 11.47 6.55
C ALA A 126 -9.18 10.32 7.33
N VAL A 127 -7.85 10.24 7.30
CA VAL A 127 -7.08 9.22 8.00
C VAL A 127 -6.53 9.83 9.29
N SER A 128 -7.03 9.36 10.43
CA SER A 128 -6.72 9.88 11.75
C SER A 128 -5.47 9.24 12.37
N SER A 129 -5.01 8.09 11.87
CA SER A 129 -3.89 7.36 12.45
C SER A 129 -3.14 6.47 11.45
N ILE A 130 -1.90 6.10 11.80
CA ILE A 130 -1.08 5.17 11.01
C ILE A 130 -1.71 3.77 10.89
N PRO A 131 -2.23 3.14 11.97
CA PRO A 131 -2.92 1.85 11.84
C PRO A 131 -4.12 1.89 10.88
N GLN A 132 -4.89 3.00 10.90
CA GLN A 132 -5.99 3.18 9.95
C GLN A 132 -5.48 3.29 8.51
N LEU A 133 -4.35 3.97 8.27
CA LEU A 133 -3.69 4.02 6.97
C LEU A 133 -3.29 2.61 6.51
N THR A 134 -2.60 1.84 7.35
CA THR A 134 -2.14 0.49 7.02
C THR A 134 -3.32 -0.42 6.65
N GLN A 135 -4.39 -0.41 7.45
CA GLN A 135 -5.61 -1.18 7.17
C GLN A 135 -6.27 -0.74 5.85
N LEU A 136 -6.36 0.57 5.60
CA LEU A 136 -6.89 1.09 4.34
C LEU A 136 -6.09 0.58 3.14
N LEU A 137 -4.76 0.67 3.22
CA LEU A 137 -3.87 0.21 2.16
C LEU A 137 -3.99 -1.29 1.91
N HIS A 138 -4.08 -2.10 2.97
CA HIS A 138 -4.30 -3.53 2.87
C HIS A 138 -5.62 -3.83 2.16
N ASN A 139 -6.73 -3.24 2.62
CA ASN A 139 -8.05 -3.46 2.03
C ASN A 139 -8.10 -3.07 0.55
N GLU A 140 -7.58 -1.89 0.19
CA GLU A 140 -7.59 -1.43 -1.20
C GLU A 140 -6.70 -2.28 -2.11
N THR A 141 -5.55 -2.70 -1.60
CA THR A 141 -4.63 -3.59 -2.34
C THR A 141 -5.22 -4.97 -2.50
N GLU A 142 -5.81 -5.54 -1.45
CA GLU A 142 -6.52 -6.82 -1.47
C GLU A 142 -7.60 -6.81 -2.56
N GLN A 143 -8.48 -5.82 -2.55
CA GLN A 143 -9.52 -5.73 -3.56
C GLN A 143 -8.99 -5.49 -4.98
N ALA A 144 -7.88 -4.77 -5.14
CA ALA A 144 -7.24 -4.59 -6.44
C ALA A 144 -6.74 -5.93 -6.99
N LEU A 145 -6.05 -6.71 -6.14
CA LEU A 145 -5.52 -8.02 -6.48
C LEU A 145 -6.65 -9.03 -6.75
N LEU A 146 -7.70 -9.08 -5.91
CA LEU A 146 -8.85 -9.98 -6.12
C LEU A 146 -9.57 -9.71 -7.45
N ARG A 147 -9.75 -8.43 -7.82
CA ARG A 147 -10.32 -8.08 -9.14
C ARG A 147 -9.42 -8.54 -10.28
N ARG A 148 -8.10 -8.42 -10.13
CA ARG A 148 -7.16 -8.90 -11.13
C ARG A 148 -7.15 -10.42 -11.23
N ILE A 149 -7.19 -11.13 -10.11
CA ILE A 149 -7.38 -12.59 -10.03
C ILE A 149 -8.63 -13.01 -10.79
N CYS A 150 -9.76 -12.33 -10.54
CA CYS A 150 -11.02 -12.58 -11.23
C CYS A 150 -10.90 -12.38 -12.75
N ALA A 151 -10.29 -11.29 -13.19
CA ALA A 151 -10.10 -11.02 -14.62
C ALA A 151 -9.18 -12.06 -15.30
N THR A 152 -8.08 -12.42 -14.66
CA THR A 152 -7.18 -13.47 -15.17
C THR A 152 -7.87 -14.83 -15.18
N GLY A 153 -8.60 -15.18 -14.12
CA GLY A 153 -9.37 -16.41 -14.02
C GLY A 153 -10.44 -16.52 -15.12
N SER A 154 -11.18 -15.44 -15.39
CA SER A 154 -12.13 -15.38 -16.50
C SER A 154 -11.46 -15.69 -17.84
N ALA A 155 -10.31 -15.08 -18.12
CA ALA A 155 -9.58 -15.33 -19.37
C ALA A 155 -9.07 -16.78 -19.46
N LEU A 156 -8.61 -17.37 -18.35
CA LEU A 156 -8.10 -18.75 -18.31
C LEU A 156 -9.20 -19.83 -18.42
N THR A 157 -10.46 -19.46 -18.18
CA THR A 157 -11.59 -20.40 -18.15
C THR A 157 -12.66 -20.06 -19.18
N GLU A 158 -12.32 -19.26 -20.18
CA GLU A 158 -13.23 -18.87 -21.27
C GLU A 158 -13.75 -20.11 -22.01
N ASP A 159 -12.87 -21.08 -22.28
CA ASP A 159 -13.20 -22.32 -23.01
C ASP A 159 -14.19 -23.23 -22.28
N VAL A 160 -14.22 -23.18 -20.94
CA VAL A 160 -15.11 -24.00 -20.09
C VAL A 160 -16.31 -23.22 -19.56
N ASN A 161 -16.57 -22.03 -20.11
CA ASN A 161 -17.64 -21.13 -19.66
C ASN A 161 -17.57 -20.83 -18.14
N GLY A 162 -16.37 -20.60 -17.61
CA GLY A 162 -16.16 -20.31 -16.20
C GLY A 162 -16.73 -18.95 -15.78
N ALA A 163 -17.55 -18.95 -14.72
CA ALA A 163 -18.06 -17.73 -14.11
C ALA A 163 -17.15 -17.28 -12.96
N TRP A 164 -16.71 -16.02 -12.98
CA TRP A 164 -15.87 -15.44 -11.92
C TRP A 164 -16.48 -14.17 -11.34
N PHE A 165 -16.34 -13.98 -10.03
CA PHE A 165 -16.73 -12.77 -9.35
C PHE A 165 -15.89 -12.52 -8.08
N VAL A 166 -15.92 -11.29 -7.59
CA VAL A 166 -15.30 -10.91 -6.32
C VAL A 166 -16.39 -10.80 -5.24
N ASP A 167 -16.27 -11.61 -4.20
CA ASP A 167 -17.07 -11.53 -2.98
C ASP A 167 -16.39 -10.55 -2.02
N LEU A 168 -16.79 -9.27 -2.12
CA LEU A 168 -16.24 -8.20 -1.29
C LEU A 168 -16.57 -8.35 0.20
N LEU A 169 -17.65 -9.06 0.54
CA LEU A 169 -18.04 -9.28 1.93
C LEU A 169 -17.09 -10.28 2.60
N MET A 170 -16.69 -11.33 1.87
CA MET A 170 -15.79 -12.38 2.37
C MET A 170 -14.31 -12.16 2.03
N GLY A 171 -13.96 -11.12 1.27
CA GLY A 171 -12.57 -10.84 0.87
C GLY A 171 -11.97 -11.93 -0.02
N ARG A 172 -12.75 -12.43 -0.99
CA ARG A 172 -12.30 -13.53 -1.87
C ARG A 172 -12.74 -13.35 -3.31
N ALA A 173 -12.00 -13.96 -4.23
CA ALA A 173 -12.40 -14.16 -5.61
C ALA A 173 -12.89 -15.60 -5.79
N VAL A 174 -13.99 -15.79 -6.49
CA VAL A 174 -14.64 -17.08 -6.67
C VAL A 174 -14.78 -17.36 -8.16
N GLY A 175 -14.23 -18.49 -8.60
CA GLY A 175 -14.41 -19.06 -9.93
C GLY A 175 -15.28 -20.33 -9.85
N ARG A 176 -16.17 -20.51 -10.83
CA ARG A 176 -17.06 -21.68 -10.92
C ARG A 176 -17.18 -22.14 -12.36
N TRP A 177 -16.93 -23.43 -12.60
CA TRP A 177 -17.14 -24.12 -13.87
C TRP A 177 -17.45 -25.59 -13.58
N GLU A 178 -18.23 -26.25 -14.44
CA GLU A 178 -18.47 -27.72 -14.47
C GLU A 178 -18.28 -28.50 -13.15
N GLY A 179 -19.02 -28.13 -12.08
CA GLY A 179 -18.96 -28.84 -10.80
C GLY A 179 -17.70 -28.59 -9.95
N CYS A 180 -16.79 -27.73 -10.39
CA CYS A 180 -15.68 -27.17 -9.64
C CYS A 180 -16.04 -25.78 -9.08
N LEU A 181 -15.60 -25.51 -7.85
CA LEU A 181 -15.66 -24.20 -7.21
C LEU A 181 -14.25 -23.88 -6.69
N LEU A 182 -13.62 -22.83 -7.21
CA LEU A 182 -12.31 -22.35 -6.81
C LEU A 182 -12.42 -21.01 -6.09
N ASN A 183 -11.81 -20.89 -4.92
CA ASN A 183 -11.80 -19.67 -4.11
C ASN A 183 -10.35 -19.20 -3.92
N PHE A 184 -10.11 -17.91 -4.13
CA PHE A 184 -8.86 -17.26 -3.77
C PHE A 184 -9.09 -16.25 -2.66
N LYS A 185 -8.31 -16.34 -1.59
CA LYS A 185 -8.29 -15.37 -0.49
C LYS A 185 -6.92 -14.74 -0.39
N ILE A 186 -6.87 -13.42 -0.21
CA ILE A 186 -5.62 -12.69 0.00
C ILE A 186 -5.56 -12.22 1.45
N ALA A 187 -4.38 -12.28 2.05
CA ALA A 187 -4.11 -11.72 3.36
C ALA A 187 -2.74 -11.06 3.39
N PHE A 188 -2.60 -10.00 4.19
CA PHE A 188 -1.33 -9.37 4.49
C PHE A 188 -0.84 -9.89 5.84
N ALA A 189 0.39 -10.39 5.89
CA ALA A 189 1.05 -10.67 7.15
C ALA A 189 1.63 -9.39 7.77
N GLU A 190 2.10 -9.49 9.02
CA GLU A 190 2.63 -8.37 9.79
C GLU A 190 3.85 -7.70 9.15
N ASP A 191 4.62 -8.45 8.36
CA ASP A 191 5.81 -8.00 7.62
C ASP A 191 5.48 -7.47 6.20
N ALA A 192 4.21 -7.18 5.95
CA ALA A 192 3.68 -6.80 4.65
C ALA A 192 3.97 -7.85 3.55
N THR A 193 4.12 -9.13 3.89
CA THR A 193 4.10 -10.20 2.87
C THR A 193 2.67 -10.48 2.43
N ILE A 194 2.49 -10.71 1.13
CA ILE A 194 1.22 -11.08 0.54
C ILE A 194 1.10 -12.59 0.58
N ARG A 195 0.06 -13.09 1.26
CA ARG A 195 -0.34 -14.49 1.27
C ARG A 195 -1.59 -14.65 0.42
N CYS A 196 -1.58 -15.62 -0.49
CA CYS A 196 -2.76 -15.99 -1.25
C CYS A 196 -3.08 -17.47 -1.01
N ALA A 197 -4.26 -17.76 -0.52
CA ALA A 197 -4.76 -19.13 -0.35
C ALA A 197 -5.76 -19.43 -1.46
N ALA A 198 -5.51 -20.51 -2.20
CA ALA A 198 -6.46 -21.07 -3.16
C ALA A 198 -7.10 -22.31 -2.54
N SER A 199 -8.42 -22.44 -2.62
CA SER A 199 -9.11 -23.67 -2.23
C SER A 199 -10.17 -24.05 -3.23
N TRP A 200 -10.21 -25.33 -3.62
CA TRP A 200 -11.22 -25.82 -4.54
C TRP A 200 -11.88 -27.12 -4.09
N LEU A 201 -13.08 -27.32 -4.61
CA LEU A 201 -13.95 -28.46 -4.32
C LEU A 201 -14.49 -29.04 -5.62
N TYR A 202 -14.29 -30.34 -5.83
CA TYR A 202 -14.86 -31.09 -6.94
C TYR A 202 -16.17 -31.76 -6.52
N ARG A 203 -17.30 -31.36 -7.10
CA ARG A 203 -18.61 -31.98 -6.79
C ARG A 203 -18.83 -33.31 -7.52
N ALA A 204 -18.16 -33.54 -8.64
CA ALA A 204 -18.42 -34.70 -9.51
C ALA A 204 -18.05 -36.05 -8.86
N SER A 205 -17.13 -36.08 -7.90
CA SER A 205 -16.62 -37.32 -7.30
C SER A 205 -17.39 -37.78 -6.05
N GLY A 206 -18.40 -37.02 -5.60
CA GLY A 206 -19.07 -37.27 -4.32
C GLY A 206 -18.17 -37.13 -3.09
N ARG A 207 -16.88 -36.77 -3.27
CA ARG A 207 -15.93 -36.52 -2.20
C ARG A 207 -15.94 -35.03 -1.85
N SER A 208 -16.16 -34.72 -0.58
CA SER A 208 -16.13 -33.35 -0.06
C SER A 208 -14.71 -32.87 0.28
N GLU A 209 -13.68 -33.47 -0.33
CA GLU A 209 -12.31 -33.12 -0.01
C GLU A 209 -11.97 -31.77 -0.64
N THR A 210 -11.61 -30.81 0.22
CA THR A 210 -11.22 -29.47 -0.19
C THR A 210 -9.70 -29.43 -0.28
N THR A 211 -9.17 -29.29 -1.48
CA THR A 211 -7.73 -29.06 -1.67
C THR A 211 -7.43 -27.60 -1.41
N THR A 212 -6.37 -27.31 -0.66
CA THR A 212 -5.93 -25.94 -0.37
C THR A 212 -4.45 -25.79 -0.71
N MET A 213 -4.12 -24.70 -1.38
CA MET A 213 -2.76 -24.31 -1.71
C MET A 213 -2.47 -22.90 -1.20
N LEU A 214 -1.21 -22.67 -0.86
CA LEU A 214 -0.76 -21.40 -0.31
C LEU A 214 0.41 -20.85 -1.14
N PHE A 215 0.26 -19.60 -1.53
CA PHE A 215 1.31 -18.75 -2.07
C PHE A 215 1.71 -17.72 -1.02
N THR A 216 3.02 -17.47 -0.91
CA THR A 216 3.54 -16.34 -0.15
C THR A 216 4.56 -15.58 -0.98
N SER A 217 4.48 -14.25 -1.02
CA SER A 217 5.37 -13.39 -1.83
C SER A 217 6.84 -13.41 -1.41
N ASP A 218 7.17 -13.98 -0.26
CA ASP A 218 8.54 -14.17 0.25
C ASP A 218 9.09 -15.58 -0.01
N ALA A 219 8.24 -16.52 -0.45
CA ALA A 219 8.66 -17.87 -0.71
C ALA A 219 9.68 -17.87 -1.85
N ASN A 220 10.66 -18.78 -1.74
CA ASN A 220 11.76 -18.97 -2.69
C ASN A 220 11.31 -18.79 -4.14
N GLU A 221 12.17 -18.19 -4.99
CA GLU A 221 11.92 -17.89 -6.41
C GLU A 221 11.31 -19.05 -7.22
N ALA A 222 11.43 -20.28 -6.72
CA ALA A 222 10.83 -21.50 -7.26
C ALA A 222 9.30 -21.44 -7.45
N GLN A 223 8.53 -20.69 -6.64
CA GLN A 223 7.07 -20.60 -6.81
C GLN A 223 6.63 -19.57 -7.87
N GLY A 224 7.56 -18.80 -8.43
CA GLY A 224 7.25 -17.74 -9.39
C GLY A 224 6.48 -16.56 -8.80
N LYS A 225 5.85 -15.75 -9.66
CA LYS A 225 5.03 -14.60 -9.23
C LYS A 225 3.60 -15.05 -8.92
N LEU A 226 2.84 -14.20 -8.23
CA LEU A 226 1.46 -14.51 -7.83
C LEU A 226 0.59 -14.97 -9.01
N PHE A 227 0.74 -14.32 -10.17
CA PHE A 227 -0.07 -14.65 -11.35
C PHE A 227 0.44 -15.87 -12.13
N ASP A 228 1.71 -16.24 -11.97
CA ASP A 228 2.24 -17.51 -12.51
C ASP A 228 1.68 -18.68 -11.68
N TRP A 229 1.73 -18.54 -10.36
CA TRP A 229 1.12 -19.49 -9.41
C TRP A 229 -0.39 -19.61 -9.63
N LEU A 230 -1.11 -18.50 -9.79
CA LEU A 230 -2.54 -18.51 -10.07
C LEU A 230 -2.85 -19.26 -11.37
N ASN A 231 -2.08 -19.02 -12.44
CA ASN A 231 -2.29 -19.70 -13.70
C ASN A 231 -2.14 -21.21 -13.51
N TRP A 232 -1.05 -21.62 -12.87
CA TRP A 232 -0.79 -23.03 -12.57
C TRP A 232 -1.91 -23.65 -11.72
N THR A 233 -2.39 -22.98 -10.67
CA THR A 233 -3.50 -23.45 -9.83
C THR A 233 -4.80 -23.59 -10.60
N VAL A 234 -5.13 -22.66 -11.50
CA VAL A 234 -6.33 -22.77 -12.33
C VAL A 234 -6.21 -23.95 -13.30
N GLN A 235 -5.04 -24.16 -13.92
CA GLN A 235 -4.79 -25.28 -14.82
C GLN A 235 -4.86 -26.64 -14.09
N GLU A 236 -4.34 -26.72 -12.87
CA GLU A 236 -4.48 -27.90 -12.01
C GLU A 236 -5.94 -28.16 -11.64
N ALA A 237 -6.70 -27.11 -11.30
CA ALA A 237 -8.13 -27.19 -10.97
C ALA A 237 -9.02 -27.53 -12.19
N LEU A 238 -8.51 -27.37 -13.41
CA LEU A 238 -9.15 -27.81 -14.66
C LEU A 238 -8.84 -29.27 -15.00
N GLY A 239 -7.89 -29.91 -14.31
CA GLY A 239 -7.44 -31.26 -14.64
C GLY A 239 -6.60 -31.33 -15.92
N ILE A 240 -6.05 -30.20 -16.38
CA ILE A 240 -5.20 -30.16 -17.59
C ILE A 240 -3.79 -30.70 -17.28
N LEU A 241 -3.37 -30.62 -16.02
CA LEU A 241 -2.03 -31.01 -15.56
C LEU A 241 -1.97 -32.42 -14.95
N SER A 242 -3.07 -33.18 -14.97
CA SER A 242 -3.16 -34.55 -14.42
C SER A 242 -2.98 -35.65 -15.45
#